data_AF-A0A0V1PGE4-F1
#
_entry.id   AF-A0A0V1PGE4-F1
#
_cell.length_a   1.000
_cell.length_b   1.000
_cell.length_c   1.000
_cell.angle_alpha   90.00
_cell.angle_beta   90.00
_cell.angle_gamma   90.00
#
_symmetry.space_group_name_H-M   'P 1'
#
loop_
_entity.id
_entity.type
_entity.pdbx_description
1 polymer ?
#
loop_
_entity_poly.entity_id
_entity_poly.type
_entity_poly.pdbx_seq_one_letter_code
_entity_poly.pdbx_strand_id
1 'polypeptide(L)'
;MVAYHMNRAPKQKETSTTPYEEWFGKRPPIEHLRAFSCDVYILFPDLHRKKFVPKARKVVFVGYASNYNIFRVYKPRSIEWTK
;
A
#
# COMPACT_ATOMS: atom_id res chain seq x y z
N MET A 1 -13.07 3.80 -2.61
CA MET A 1 -12.59 2.80 -1.60
C MET A 1 -12.49 3.32 -0.15
N VAL A 2 -13.01 4.51 0.19
CA VAL A 2 -12.87 5.08 1.56
C VAL A 2 -13.73 4.33 2.58
N ALA A 3 -14.97 3.96 2.23
CA ALA A 3 -15.87 3.23 3.13
C ALA A 3 -15.29 1.87 3.58
N TYR A 4 -14.59 1.16 2.68
CA TYR A 4 -14.03 -0.16 2.96
C TYR A 4 -12.90 -0.14 4.01
N HIS A 5 -12.03 0.88 3.96
CA HIS A 5 -11.00 1.09 4.97
C HIS A 5 -11.61 1.58 6.29
N MET A 6 -12.55 2.54 6.23
CA MET A 6 -13.19 3.11 7.42
C MET A 6 -14.04 2.09 8.19
N ASN A 7 -14.60 1.08 7.50
CA ASN A 7 -15.37 0.02 8.16
C ASN A 7 -14.50 -0.98 8.90
N ARG A 8 -13.19 -1.03 8.62
CA ARG A 8 -12.24 -2.00 9.21
C ARG A 8 -11.17 -1.37 10.06
N ALA A 9 -11.07 -0.05 10.03
CA ALA A 9 -10.36 0.69 11.05
C ALA A 9 -11.25 0.82 12.29
N PRO A 10 -10.72 0.61 13.50
CA PRO A 10 -11.45 0.92 14.72
C PRO A 10 -11.76 2.41 14.75
N LYS A 11 -13.02 2.77 15.00
CA LYS A 11 -13.41 4.16 15.20
C LYS A 11 -13.11 4.51 16.65
N GLN A 12 -12.01 5.26 16.84
CA GLN A 12 -11.66 5.94 18.09
C GLN A 12 -11.11 5.01 19.20
N LYS A 13 -10.35 5.61 20.13
CA LYS A 13 -9.53 4.93 21.17
C LYS A 13 -10.30 4.05 22.16
N GLU A 14 -11.63 4.10 22.20
CA GLU A 14 -12.45 3.43 23.22
C GLU A 14 -13.15 2.16 22.74
N THR A 15 -13.34 1.99 21.43
CA THR A 15 -14.06 0.83 20.89
C THR A 15 -13.06 -0.16 20.29
N SER A 16 -12.83 -1.27 20.97
CA SER A 16 -11.95 -2.37 20.48
C SER A 16 -12.51 -3.11 19.27
N THR A 17 -13.74 -2.78 18.86
CA THR A 17 -14.49 -3.42 17.78
C THR A 17 -14.56 -2.51 16.55
N THR A 18 -14.28 -3.08 15.39
CA THR A 18 -14.41 -2.41 14.10
C THR A 18 -15.87 -2.38 13.65
N PRO A 19 -16.33 -1.36 12.89
CA PRO A 19 -17.69 -1.34 12.34
C PRO A 19 -18.05 -2.60 11.52
N TYR A 20 -17.05 -3.24 10.91
CA TYR A 20 -17.19 -4.51 10.21
C TYR A 20 -17.49 -5.68 11.17
N GLU A 21 -16.81 -5.74 12.32
CA GLU A 21 -17.11 -6.75 13.35
C GLU A 21 -18.49 -6.55 13.95
N GLU A 22 -18.92 -5.30 14.14
CA GLU A 22 -20.23 -4.98 14.71
C GLU A 22 -21.37 -5.34 13.74
N TRP A 23 -21.16 -5.14 12.43
CA TRP A 23 -22.17 -5.44 11.42
C TRP A 23 -22.22 -6.92 11.02
N PHE A 24 -21.07 -7.59 10.93
CA PHE A 24 -20.96 -8.95 10.40
C PHE A 24 -20.64 -10.01 11.47
N GLY A 25 -20.41 -9.61 12.73
CA GLY A 25 -20.06 -10.51 13.83
C GLY A 25 -18.73 -11.26 13.64
N LYS A 26 -17.90 -10.86 12.66
CA LYS A 26 -16.67 -11.54 12.27
C LYS A 26 -15.53 -10.54 12.14
N ARG A 27 -14.32 -10.95 12.53
CA ARG A 27 -13.11 -10.15 12.31
C ARG A 27 -12.87 -9.94 10.82
N PRO A 28 -12.57 -8.71 10.37
CA PRO A 28 -12.28 -8.48 8.96
C PRO A 28 -11.00 -9.21 8.54
N PRO A 29 -10.99 -9.90 7.38
CA PRO A 29 -9.76 -10.43 6.82
C PRO A 29 -8.89 -9.27 6.34
N ILE A 30 -7.84 -8.92 7.09
CA ILE A 30 -6.90 -7.83 6.78
C ILE A 30 -5.67 -8.28 5.96
N GLU A 31 -5.59 -9.55 5.56
CA GLU A 31 -4.44 -10.14 4.87
C GLU A 31 -4.10 -9.47 3.52
N HIS A 32 -5.08 -8.85 2.88
CA HIS A 32 -4.91 -8.10 1.63
C HIS A 32 -4.37 -6.67 1.86
N LEU A 33 -4.36 -6.19 3.11
CA LEU A 33 -3.79 -4.89 3.47
C LEU A 33 -2.28 -5.04 3.67
N ARG A 34 -1.53 -4.22 2.95
CA ARG A 34 -0.08 -4.09 3.12
C ARG A 34 0.21 -3.01 4.14
N ALA A 35 1.23 -3.25 4.97
CA ALA A 35 1.73 -2.25 5.90
C ALA A 35 2.24 -1.02 5.13
N PHE A 36 1.86 0.17 5.61
CA PHE A 36 2.39 1.43 5.12
C PHE A 36 3.91 1.53 5.37
N SER A 37 4.62 2.30 4.54
CA SER A 37 6.07 2.50 4.64
C SER A 37 6.94 1.27 4.35
N CYS A 38 6.39 0.21 3.77
CA CYS A 38 7.20 -0.93 3.38
C CYS A 38 7.95 -0.68 2.06
N ASP A 39 9.12 -1.30 1.95
CA ASP A 39 9.90 -1.31 0.70
C ASP A 39 9.20 -2.20 -0.33
N VAL A 40 8.90 -1.62 -1.49
CA VAL A 40 8.23 -2.31 -2.61
C VAL A 40 9.07 -2.17 -3.87
N TYR A 41 9.05 -3.21 -4.70
CA TYR A 41 9.68 -3.22 -6.01
C TYR A 41 8.61 -3.07 -7.10
N ILE A 42 8.68 -2.01 -7.89
CA ILE A 42 7.81 -1.82 -9.06
C ILE A 42 8.53 -2.35 -10.30
N LEU A 43 7.87 -3.24 -11.02
CA LEU A 43 8.32 -3.77 -12.32
C LEU A 43 8.09 -2.72 -13.42
N PHE A 44 9.11 -2.46 -14.24
CA PHE A 44 8.94 -1.63 -15.42
C PHE A 44 8.14 -2.37 -16.51
N PRO A 45 7.20 -1.69 -17.20
CA PRO A 45 6.49 -2.24 -18.34
C PRO A 45 7.47 -2.72 -19.41
N ASP A 46 7.15 -3.84 -20.05
CA ASP A 46 8.00 -4.59 -20.98
C ASP A 46 8.57 -3.72 -22.11
N LEU A 47 7.81 -2.69 -22.53
CA LEU A 47 8.16 -1.76 -23.59
C LEU A 47 9.47 -0.97 -23.34
N HIS A 48 9.89 -0.82 -22.08
CA HIS A 48 11.11 -0.09 -21.70
C HIS A 48 12.29 -1.01 -21.31
N ARG A 49 12.17 -2.32 -21.55
CA ARG A 49 13.21 -3.28 -21.17
C ARG A 49 14.36 -3.28 -22.18
N LYS A 50 15.52 -2.75 -21.78
CA LYS A 50 16.79 -2.97 -22.45
C LYS A 50 17.55 -4.13 -21.79
N LYS A 51 18.28 -4.91 -22.58
CA LYS A 51 19.12 -6.02 -22.10
C LYS A 51 20.13 -5.48 -21.07
N PHE A 52 20.28 -6.16 -19.93
CA PHE A 52 21.14 -5.80 -18.78
C PHE A 52 20.70 -4.62 -17.87
N VAL A 53 19.49 -4.07 -18.02
CA VAL A 53 18.98 -3.03 -17.08
C VAL A 53 18.16 -3.68 -15.94
N PRO A 54 18.24 -3.18 -14.69
CA PRO A 54 17.40 -3.64 -13.59
C PRO A 54 15.90 -3.57 -13.96
N LYS A 55 15.22 -4.71 -13.79
CA LYS A 55 13.81 -4.88 -14.18
C LYS A 55 12.84 -4.20 -13.23
N ALA A 56 13.25 -3.94 -12.00
CA ALA A 56 12.40 -3.36 -10.97
C ALA A 56 13.10 -2.24 -10.20
N ARG A 57 12.32 -1.30 -9.69
CA ARG A 57 12.80 -0.18 -8.88
C ARG A 57 12.28 -0.27 -7.45
N LYS A 58 13.18 -0.10 -6.48
CA LYS A 58 12.82 0.06 -5.06
C LYS A 58 12.11 1.41 -4.84
N VAL A 59 10.95 1.35 -4.21
CA VAL A 59 10.10 2.48 -3.82
C VAL A 59 9.48 2.21 -2.45
N VAL A 60 8.93 3.24 -1.82
CA VAL A 60 8.22 3.11 -0.54
C VAL A 60 6.71 3.07 -0.80
N PHE A 61 6.00 2.15 -0.17
CA PHE A 61 4.54 2.07 -0.23
C PHE A 61 3.89 3.15 0.64
N VAL A 62 3.07 4.01 0.02
CA VAL A 62 2.39 5.13 0.70
C VAL A 62 0.91 4.85 0.92
N GLY A 63 0.29 4.00 0.10
CA GLY A 63 -1.10 3.62 0.30
C GLY A 63 -1.83 3.22 -0.98
N TYR A 64 -3.15 3.20 -0.90
CA TYR A 64 -4.04 2.80 -1.98
C TYR A 64 -4.65 4.02 -2.68
N ALA A 65 -4.79 3.98 -4.00
CA ALA A 65 -5.54 4.99 -4.74
C ALA A 65 -7.06 4.79 -4.54
N SER A 66 -7.84 5.87 -4.56
CA SER A 66 -9.27 5.82 -4.21
C SER A 66 -10.13 5.01 -5.19
N ASN A 67 -9.73 4.96 -6.48
CA ASN A 67 -10.63 4.62 -7.57
C ASN A 67 -10.21 3.39 -8.41
N TYR A 68 -9.06 2.78 -8.15
CA TYR A 68 -8.56 1.61 -8.91
C TYR A 68 -7.60 0.77 -8.04
N ASN A 69 -7.30 -0.47 -8.45
CA ASN A 69 -6.25 -1.35 -7.89
C ASN A 69 -4.83 -0.80 -8.12
N ILE A 70 -4.65 0.50 -7.92
CA ILE A 70 -3.42 1.25 -8.12
C ILE A 70 -2.85 1.56 -6.74
N PHE A 71 -1.58 1.23 -6.56
CA PHE A 71 -0.83 1.55 -5.36
C PHE A 71 -0.17 2.93 -5.51
N ARG A 72 -0.27 3.74 -4.46
CA ARG A 72 0.51 4.98 -4.31
C ARG A 72 1.87 4.63 -3.75
N VAL A 73 2.90 5.06 -4.47
CA VAL A 73 4.29 4.77 -4.17
C VAL A 73 5.10 6.06 -4.15
N TYR A 74 5.98 6.19 -3.17
CA TYR A 74 6.91 7.29 -3.07
C TYR A 74 8.28 6.82 -3.55
N LYS A 75 8.84 7.57 -4.49
CA LYS A 75 10.22 7.40 -4.90
C LYS A 75 11.06 8.35 -4.06
N PRO A 76 11.85 7.86 -3.08
CA PRO A 76 12.82 8.73 -2.42
C PRO A 76 13.78 9.28 -3.48
N ARG A 77 14.06 10.58 -3.40
CA ARG A 77 15.14 11.19 -4.19
C ARG A 77 16.42 10.46 -3.78
N SER A 78 17.10 9.84 -4.74
CA SER A 78 18.44 9.31 -4.50
C SER A 78 19.29 10.51 -4.10
N ILE A 79 19.59 10.65 -2.81
CA ILE A 79 20.68 11.51 -2.36
C ILE A 79 21.91 10.70 -2.74
N GLU A 80 22.38 10.90 -3.97
CA GLU A 80 23.71 10.45 -4.36
C GLU A 80 24.68 11.22 -3.47
N TRP A 81 25.09 10.61 -2.37
CA TRP A 81 26.27 11.05 -1.63
C TRP A 81 27.45 10.88 -2.57
N THR A 82 27.76 11.94 -3.33
CA THR A 82 29.02 12.06 -4.02
C THR A 82 30.09 12.07 -2.93
N LYS A 83 30.87 10.99 -2.86
CA LYS A 83 32.15 10.93 -2.16
C LYS A 83 33.24 11.39 -3.10
#